data_AF-W1V8Z5-F1
#
_entry.id   AF-W1V8Z5-F1
#
_cell.length_a   1.000
_cell.length_b   1.000
_cell.length_c   1.000
_cell.angle_alpha   90.00
_cell.angle_beta   90.00
_cell.angle_gamma   90.00
#
_symmetry.space_group_name_H-M   'P 1'
#
loop_
_entity.id
_entity.type
_entity.pdbx_description
1 polymer ?
#
loop_
_entity_poly.entity_id
_entity_poly.type
_entity_poly.pdbx_seq_one_letter_code
_entity_poly.pdbx_strand_id
1 'polypeptide(L)'
;MTKEELIKLGLTEEQAEAVTKDYGENYVSKSQFNAKNDEAKAAKAAKEVADRELADAQGKLEKITSTGIKDDAGIVAMQQRIKTLEDSVEAERKARENADAQRVQSEISAAVVDSLTKRNAMDPKEFSKLIVGNIKVNEDGTYGYIKPDGTSGTVDDCVDEWLKGKDYAIKDVQKRGSGSGTSGAGSNNSGSNKPVGLKGAVAAAIEAQ
;
A
#
# COMPACT_ATOMS: atom_id res chain seq x y z
N MET A 1 -29.74 -81.81 -6.21
CA MET A 1 -30.54 -82.66 -7.09
C MET A 1 -30.08 -82.39 -8.51
N THR A 2 -29.30 -83.28 -9.09
CA THR A 2 -28.78 -83.15 -10.46
C THR A 2 -29.72 -83.80 -11.48
N LYS A 3 -29.56 -83.49 -12.76
CA LYS A 3 -30.38 -84.07 -13.84
C LYS A 3 -30.30 -85.60 -13.84
N GLU A 4 -29.14 -86.17 -13.54
CA GLU A 4 -28.90 -87.62 -13.47
C GLU A 4 -29.56 -88.28 -12.26
N GLU A 5 -29.65 -87.57 -11.12
CA GLU A 5 -30.36 -88.05 -9.93
C GLU A 5 -31.87 -88.11 -10.17
N LEU A 6 -32.42 -87.15 -10.92
CA LEU A 6 -33.84 -87.10 -11.29
C LEU A 6 -34.23 -88.22 -12.27
N ILE A 7 -33.38 -88.51 -13.26
CA ILE A 7 -33.62 -89.59 -14.22
C ILE A 7 -33.63 -90.96 -13.51
N LYS A 8 -32.73 -91.17 -12.53
CA LYS A 8 -32.71 -92.39 -11.71
C LYS A 8 -33.95 -92.57 -10.83
N LEU A 9 -34.67 -91.48 -10.53
CA LEU A 9 -35.94 -91.50 -9.80
C LEU A 9 -37.16 -91.69 -10.71
N GLY A 10 -36.95 -91.92 -12.01
CA GLY A 10 -38.00 -92.25 -12.97
C GLY A 10 -38.58 -91.06 -13.74
N LEU A 11 -37.97 -89.88 -13.66
CA LEU A 11 -38.35 -88.74 -14.51
C LEU A 11 -37.77 -88.91 -15.92
N THR A 12 -38.51 -88.48 -16.94
CA THR A 12 -37.97 -88.40 -18.30
C THR A 12 -36.94 -87.28 -18.39
N GLU A 13 -36.09 -87.32 -19.42
CA GLU A 13 -35.03 -86.33 -19.59
C GLU A 13 -35.56 -84.89 -19.66
N GLU A 14 -36.67 -84.68 -20.36
CA GLU A 14 -37.36 -83.38 -20.45
C GLU A 14 -37.91 -82.91 -19.10
N GLN A 15 -38.46 -83.81 -18.29
CA GLN A 15 -38.97 -83.49 -16.96
C GLN A 15 -37.83 -83.17 -15.98
N ALA A 16 -36.74 -83.93 -16.03
CA ALA A 16 -35.56 -83.69 -15.21
C ALA A 16 -34.92 -82.33 -15.56
N GLU A 17 -34.84 -82.00 -16.84
CA GLU A 17 -34.33 -80.72 -17.32
C GLU A 17 -35.22 -79.55 -16.89
N ALA A 18 -36.54 -79.69 -17.03
CA ALA A 18 -37.51 -78.71 -16.54
C ALA A 18 -37.39 -78.47 -15.03
N VAL A 19 -37.24 -79.53 -14.22
CA VAL A 19 -37.08 -79.42 -12.76
C VAL A 19 -35.75 -78.76 -12.40
N THR A 20 -34.64 -79.12 -13.04
CA THR A 20 -33.34 -78.46 -12.75
C THR A 20 -33.33 -76.98 -13.12
N LYS A 21 -34.00 -76.61 -14.22
CA LYS A 21 -34.16 -75.22 -14.64
C LYS A 21 -35.03 -74.44 -13.65
N ASP A 22 -36.16 -75.01 -13.25
CA ASP A 22 -37.08 -74.41 -12.27
C ASP A 22 -36.41 -74.22 -10.89
N TYR A 23 -35.55 -75.15 -10.47
CA TYR A 23 -34.73 -75.00 -9.27
C TYR A 23 -33.74 -73.82 -9.33
N GLY A 24 -33.30 -73.43 -10.53
CA GLY A 24 -32.44 -72.26 -10.73
C GLY A 24 -33.21 -70.93 -10.80
N GLU A 25 -34.46 -70.96 -11.26
CA GLU A 25 -35.29 -69.77 -11.51
C GLU A 25 -36.26 -69.45 -10.36
N ASN A 26 -36.89 -70.47 -9.75
CA ASN A 26 -38.00 -70.31 -8.80
C ASN A 26 -37.68 -70.77 -7.37
N TYR A 27 -36.58 -71.52 -7.14
CA TYR A 27 -36.17 -71.93 -5.80
C TYR A 27 -35.11 -71.00 -5.22
N VAL A 28 -35.44 -70.28 -4.15
CA VAL A 28 -34.49 -69.47 -3.37
C VAL A 28 -34.06 -70.25 -2.14
N SER A 29 -32.77 -70.57 -2.04
CA SER A 29 -32.24 -71.22 -0.85
C SER A 29 -32.31 -70.30 0.38
N LYS A 30 -32.40 -70.88 1.58
CA LYS A 30 -32.38 -70.11 2.83
C LYS A 30 -31.13 -69.23 2.96
N SER A 31 -30.00 -69.68 2.42
CA SER A 31 -28.76 -68.90 2.38
C SER A 31 -28.87 -67.66 1.49
N GLN A 32 -29.45 -67.79 0.28
CA GLN A 32 -29.63 -66.66 -0.63
C GLN A 32 -30.65 -65.65 -0.10
N PHE A 33 -31.75 -66.14 0.51
CA PHE A 33 -32.73 -65.29 1.17
C PHE A 33 -32.11 -64.48 2.31
N ASN A 34 -31.34 -65.14 3.19
CA ASN A 34 -30.68 -64.48 4.30
C ASN A 34 -29.65 -63.44 3.81
N ALA A 35 -28.83 -63.78 2.81
CA ALA A 35 -27.86 -62.86 2.23
C ALA A 35 -28.53 -61.59 1.65
N LYS A 36 -29.64 -61.76 0.90
CA LYS A 36 -30.39 -60.63 0.35
C LYS A 36 -31.09 -59.80 1.43
N ASN A 37 -31.56 -60.44 2.50
CA ASN A 37 -32.17 -59.75 3.63
C ASN A 37 -31.12 -58.93 4.41
N ASP A 38 -29.91 -59.46 4.59
CA ASP A 38 -28.82 -58.75 5.25
C ASP A 38 -28.31 -57.59 4.39
N GLU A 39 -28.21 -57.78 3.07
CA GLU A 39 -27.93 -56.70 2.10
C GLU A 39 -29.01 -55.60 2.17
N ALA A 40 -30.29 -55.96 2.23
CA ALA A 40 -31.39 -55.01 2.34
C ALA A 40 -31.36 -54.22 3.65
N LYS A 41 -31.02 -54.87 4.77
CA LYS A 41 -30.84 -54.20 6.06
C LYS A 41 -29.65 -53.23 6.03
N ALA A 42 -28.53 -53.67 5.46
CA ALA A 42 -27.34 -52.82 5.30
C ALA A 42 -27.64 -51.60 4.41
N ALA A 43 -28.34 -51.81 3.29
CA ALA A 43 -28.75 -50.73 2.38
C ALA A 43 -29.71 -49.74 3.08
N LYS A 44 -30.65 -50.24 3.89
CA LYS A 44 -31.54 -49.38 4.68
C LYS A 44 -30.77 -48.56 5.70
N ALA A 45 -29.84 -49.17 6.44
CA ALA A 45 -29.00 -48.47 7.40
C ALA A 45 -28.12 -47.39 6.72
N ALA A 46 -27.52 -47.72 5.57
CA ALA A 46 -26.74 -46.77 4.78
C ALA A 46 -27.59 -45.59 4.28
N LYS A 47 -28.84 -45.86 3.85
CA LYS A 47 -29.78 -44.81 3.45
C LYS A 47 -30.13 -43.87 4.61
N GLU A 48 -30.40 -44.42 5.80
CA GLU A 48 -30.68 -43.60 6.99
C GLU A 48 -29.47 -42.76 7.43
N VAL A 49 -28.25 -43.21 7.17
CA VAL A 49 -27.03 -42.41 7.39
C VAL A 49 -26.93 -41.30 6.34
N ALA A 50 -27.11 -41.61 5.07
CA ALA A 50 -27.08 -40.62 3.98
C ALA A 50 -28.16 -39.52 4.17
N ASP A 51 -29.36 -39.89 4.60
CA ASP A 51 -30.45 -38.94 4.88
C ASP A 51 -30.08 -37.98 6.04
N ARG A 52 -29.37 -38.47 7.08
CA ARG A 52 -28.87 -37.61 8.16
C ARG A 52 -27.75 -36.68 7.70
N GLU A 53 -26.80 -37.17 6.93
CA GLU A 53 -25.71 -36.36 6.39
C GLU A 53 -26.22 -35.25 5.46
N LEU A 54 -27.25 -35.55 4.65
CA LEU A 54 -27.95 -34.57 3.82
C LEU A 54 -28.61 -33.49 4.67
N ALA A 55 -29.33 -33.86 5.72
CA ALA A 55 -29.96 -32.90 6.63
C ALA A 55 -28.92 -32.00 7.34
N ASP A 56 -27.80 -32.58 7.78
CA ASP A 56 -26.69 -31.84 8.39
C ASP A 56 -26.01 -30.88 7.41
N ALA A 57 -25.80 -31.31 6.15
CA ALA A 57 -25.24 -30.48 5.10
C ALA A 57 -26.17 -29.31 4.74
N GLN A 58 -27.47 -29.55 4.65
CA GLN A 58 -28.48 -28.52 4.43
C GLN A 58 -28.51 -27.51 5.58
N GLY A 59 -28.50 -27.97 6.83
CA GLY A 59 -28.46 -27.09 8.00
C GLY A 59 -27.17 -26.25 8.09
N LYS A 60 -26.01 -26.82 7.67
CA LYS A 60 -24.75 -26.06 7.57
C LYS A 60 -24.82 -25.01 6.45
N LEU A 61 -25.39 -25.36 5.29
CA LEU A 61 -25.57 -24.43 4.17
C LEU A 61 -26.49 -23.25 4.54
N GLU A 62 -27.60 -23.52 5.22
CA GLU A 62 -28.51 -22.50 5.74
C GLU A 62 -27.84 -21.58 6.77
N LYS A 63 -27.01 -22.15 7.67
CA LYS A 63 -26.20 -21.37 8.62
C LYS A 63 -25.19 -20.47 7.91
N ILE A 64 -24.45 -21.00 6.93
CA ILE A 64 -23.50 -20.21 6.11
C ILE A 64 -24.24 -19.05 5.41
N THR A 65 -25.40 -19.34 4.83
CA THR A 65 -26.24 -18.36 4.12
C THR A 65 -26.83 -17.31 5.06
N SER A 66 -27.13 -17.65 6.31
CA SER A 66 -27.75 -16.73 7.28
C SER A 66 -26.76 -15.85 8.06
N THR A 67 -25.48 -16.23 8.17
CA THR A 67 -24.50 -15.57 9.06
C THR A 67 -23.41 -14.74 8.39
N GLY A 68 -23.15 -14.86 7.08
CA GLY A 68 -21.89 -14.34 6.49
C GLY A 68 -21.99 -13.33 5.35
N ILE A 69 -22.56 -13.68 4.21
CA ILE A 69 -22.63 -12.85 3.01
C ILE A 69 -23.91 -13.29 2.30
N LYS A 70 -24.88 -12.38 2.16
CA LYS A 70 -26.25 -12.76 1.77
C LYS A 70 -26.54 -12.61 0.27
N ASP A 71 -25.69 -11.93 -0.47
CA ASP A 71 -25.89 -11.63 -1.90
C ASP A 71 -24.62 -11.16 -2.60
N ASP A 72 -24.62 -11.26 -3.94
CA ASP A 72 -23.61 -10.62 -4.81
C ASP A 72 -23.50 -9.12 -4.52
N ALA A 73 -24.59 -8.48 -4.05
CA ALA A 73 -24.61 -7.07 -3.69
C ALA A 73 -23.71 -6.74 -2.49
N GLY A 74 -23.62 -7.60 -1.47
CA GLY A 74 -22.70 -7.44 -0.34
C GLY A 74 -21.23 -7.57 -0.75
N ILE A 75 -20.93 -8.46 -1.70
CA ILE A 75 -19.60 -8.61 -2.30
C ILE A 75 -19.25 -7.36 -3.11
N VAL A 76 -20.17 -6.88 -3.96
CA VAL A 76 -20.00 -5.66 -4.75
C VAL A 76 -19.82 -4.43 -3.85
N ALA A 77 -20.58 -4.31 -2.76
CA ALA A 77 -20.43 -3.21 -1.81
C ALA A 77 -19.06 -3.23 -1.11
N MET A 78 -18.55 -4.42 -0.77
CA MET A 78 -17.21 -4.54 -0.19
C MET A 78 -16.11 -4.23 -1.22
N GLN A 79 -16.24 -4.70 -2.46
CA GLN A 79 -15.34 -4.34 -3.56
C GLN A 79 -15.31 -2.84 -3.83
N GLN A 80 -16.47 -2.17 -3.80
CA GLN A 80 -16.55 -0.71 -3.92
C GLN A 80 -15.83 0.00 -2.76
N ARG A 81 -16.01 -0.46 -1.52
CA ARG A 81 -15.28 0.11 -0.37
C ARG A 81 -13.77 -0.10 -0.47
N ILE A 82 -13.33 -1.27 -0.93
CA ILE A 82 -11.91 -1.56 -1.17
C ILE A 82 -11.36 -0.59 -2.22
N LYS A 83 -12.04 -0.44 -3.36
CA LYS A 83 -11.63 0.50 -4.41
C LYS A 83 -11.58 1.95 -3.91
N THR A 84 -12.59 2.40 -3.16
CA THR A 84 -12.59 3.73 -2.55
C THR A 84 -11.42 3.92 -1.58
N LEU A 85 -11.07 2.89 -0.79
CA LEU A 85 -9.92 2.94 0.10
C LEU A 85 -8.60 2.98 -0.68
N GLU A 86 -8.45 2.18 -1.74
CA GLU A 86 -7.28 2.20 -2.62
C GLU A 86 -7.10 3.58 -3.28
N ASP A 87 -8.18 4.15 -3.84
CA ASP A 87 -8.19 5.48 -4.43
C ASP A 87 -7.84 6.56 -3.39
N SER A 88 -8.37 6.45 -2.17
CA SER A 88 -8.09 7.38 -1.06
C SER A 88 -6.62 7.30 -0.62
N VAL A 89 -6.07 6.11 -0.47
CA VAL A 89 -4.67 5.91 -0.05
C VAL A 89 -3.71 6.46 -1.10
N GLU A 90 -3.99 6.22 -2.39
CA GLU A 90 -3.16 6.73 -3.48
C GLU A 90 -3.26 8.26 -3.60
N ALA A 91 -4.46 8.84 -3.40
CA ALA A 91 -4.64 10.28 -3.36
C ALA A 91 -3.87 10.91 -2.19
N GLU A 92 -3.94 10.33 -0.99
CA GLU A 92 -3.18 10.79 0.19
C GLU A 92 -1.67 10.68 -0.01
N ARG A 93 -1.19 9.57 -0.60
CA ARG A 93 0.23 9.38 -0.89
C ARG A 93 0.75 10.46 -1.84
N LYS A 94 0.03 10.70 -2.93
CA LYS A 94 0.36 11.78 -3.88
C LYS A 94 0.30 13.16 -3.23
N ALA A 95 -0.68 13.41 -2.36
CA ALA A 95 -0.79 14.68 -1.63
C ALA A 95 0.41 14.90 -0.70
N ARG A 96 0.85 13.85 0.01
CA ARG A 96 2.05 13.92 0.87
C ARG A 96 3.32 14.15 0.06
N GLU A 97 3.52 13.38 -1.02
CA GLU A 97 4.68 13.53 -1.91
C GLU A 97 4.75 14.92 -2.53
N ASN A 98 3.61 15.47 -2.99
CA ASN A 98 3.54 16.84 -3.50
C ASN A 98 3.83 17.88 -2.41
N ALA A 99 3.31 17.69 -1.19
CA ALA A 99 3.57 18.60 -0.07
C ALA A 99 5.05 18.58 0.33
N ASP A 100 5.67 17.41 0.39
CA ASP A 100 7.09 17.27 0.68
C ASP A 100 7.95 17.88 -0.44
N ALA A 101 7.61 17.65 -1.71
CA ALA A 101 8.29 18.29 -2.84
C ALA A 101 8.19 19.82 -2.79
N GLN A 102 7.01 20.37 -2.48
CA GLN A 102 6.82 21.82 -2.32
C GLN A 102 7.61 22.39 -1.13
N ARG A 103 7.65 21.64 -0.01
CA ARG A 103 8.43 22.03 1.18
C ARG A 103 9.92 22.08 0.86
N VAL A 104 10.46 21.02 0.27
CA VAL A 104 11.87 20.93 -0.14
C VAL A 104 12.21 22.05 -1.13
N GLN A 105 11.34 22.28 -2.12
CA GLN A 105 11.53 23.35 -3.10
C GLN A 105 11.56 24.75 -2.45
N SER A 106 10.71 24.97 -1.44
CA SER A 106 10.68 26.22 -0.67
C SER A 106 11.94 26.40 0.17
N GLU A 107 12.43 25.33 0.79
CA GLU A 107 13.67 25.33 1.57
C GLU A 107 14.89 25.61 0.68
N ILE A 108 14.99 24.97 -0.48
CA ILE A 108 16.03 25.25 -1.48
C ILE A 108 15.95 26.71 -1.93
N SER A 109 14.76 27.21 -2.25
CA SER A 109 14.56 28.61 -2.66
C SER A 109 15.00 29.58 -1.57
N ALA A 110 14.68 29.30 -0.31
CA ALA A 110 15.12 30.11 0.83
C ALA A 110 16.65 30.09 0.99
N ALA A 111 17.29 28.91 0.86
CA ALA A 111 18.74 28.79 0.94
C ALA A 111 19.46 29.57 -0.16
N VAL A 112 18.95 29.52 -1.40
CA VAL A 112 19.49 30.29 -2.53
C VAL A 112 19.30 31.80 -2.32
N VAL A 113 18.12 32.24 -1.86
CA VAL A 113 17.85 33.66 -1.55
C VAL A 113 18.77 34.17 -0.44
N ASP A 114 18.98 33.39 0.62
CA ASP A 114 19.89 33.73 1.72
C ASP A 114 21.33 33.87 1.21
N SER A 115 21.78 32.90 0.41
CA SER A 115 23.09 32.88 -0.24
C SER A 115 23.33 34.10 -1.16
N LEU A 116 22.34 34.47 -1.98
CA LEU A 116 22.35 35.67 -2.82
C LEU A 116 22.33 36.97 -2.00
N THR A 117 21.57 36.98 -0.90
CA THR A 117 21.48 38.14 0.00
C THR A 117 22.82 38.41 0.69
N LYS A 118 23.52 37.36 1.14
CA LYS A 118 24.88 37.46 1.70
C LYS A 118 25.89 38.07 0.73
N ARG A 119 25.69 37.85 -0.56
CA ARG A 119 26.52 38.39 -1.66
C ARG A 119 26.05 39.74 -2.17
N ASN A 120 25.14 40.39 -1.46
CA ASN A 120 24.56 41.68 -1.81
C ASN A 120 23.94 41.71 -3.21
N ALA A 121 23.31 40.61 -3.63
CA ALA A 121 22.64 40.57 -4.93
C ALA A 121 21.57 41.67 -5.04
N MET A 122 21.42 42.24 -6.23
CA MET A 122 20.50 43.35 -6.50
C MET A 122 19.05 42.94 -6.25
N ASP A 123 18.66 41.77 -6.78
CA ASP A 123 17.36 41.14 -6.55
C ASP A 123 17.51 39.64 -6.20
N PRO A 124 17.76 39.30 -4.92
CA PRO A 124 17.95 37.92 -4.50
C PRO A 124 16.75 37.01 -4.81
N LYS A 125 15.52 37.55 -4.77
CA LYS A 125 14.30 36.77 -4.99
C LYS A 125 14.12 36.43 -6.46
N GLU A 126 14.28 37.40 -7.36
CA GLU A 126 14.15 37.13 -8.79
C GLU A 126 15.31 36.27 -9.32
N PHE A 127 16.53 36.50 -8.85
CA PHE A 127 17.68 35.68 -9.26
C PHE A 127 17.61 34.24 -8.74
N SER A 128 17.01 34.00 -7.57
CA SER A 128 16.84 32.64 -7.05
C SER A 128 16.08 31.72 -8.00
N LYS A 129 15.09 32.25 -8.73
CA LYS A 129 14.29 31.48 -9.70
C LYS A 129 15.13 30.88 -10.83
N LEU A 130 16.30 31.46 -11.12
CA LEU A 130 17.21 31.00 -12.17
C LEU A 130 18.24 29.96 -11.67
N ILE A 131 18.41 29.83 -10.35
CA ILE A 131 19.45 29.00 -9.73
C ILE A 131 18.86 27.74 -9.10
N VAL A 132 17.67 27.85 -8.50
CA VAL A 132 17.03 26.77 -7.73
C VAL A 132 16.90 25.46 -8.52
N GLY A 133 16.65 25.53 -9.83
CA GLY A 133 16.55 24.34 -10.69
C GLY A 133 17.85 23.53 -10.83
N ASN A 134 19.00 24.11 -10.48
CA ASN A 134 20.30 23.44 -10.50
C ASN A 134 20.62 22.74 -9.17
N ILE A 135 19.89 23.07 -8.10
CA ILE A 135 20.10 22.53 -6.76
C ILE A 135 19.28 21.24 -6.58
N LYS A 136 19.90 20.24 -5.98
CA LYS A 136 19.33 18.92 -5.65
C LYS A 136 19.50 18.65 -4.16
N VAL A 137 18.67 17.74 -3.65
CA VAL A 137 18.85 17.15 -2.32
C VAL A 137 19.87 16.02 -2.43
N ASN A 138 20.91 16.06 -1.62
CA ASN A 138 21.92 15.02 -1.49
C ASN A 138 21.43 13.88 -0.58
N GLU A 139 22.11 12.74 -0.59
CA GLU A 139 21.75 11.57 0.23
C GLU A 139 21.80 11.86 1.75
N ASP A 140 22.59 12.83 2.18
CA ASP A 140 22.72 13.28 3.57
C ASP A 140 21.63 14.31 3.98
N GLY A 141 20.69 14.64 3.08
CA GLY A 141 19.64 15.62 3.30
C GLY A 141 20.09 17.08 3.14
N THR A 142 21.34 17.33 2.75
CA THR A 142 21.82 18.69 2.41
C THR A 142 21.42 19.07 0.98
N TYR A 143 21.47 20.37 0.68
CA TYR A 143 21.22 20.87 -0.68
C TYR A 143 22.55 21.18 -1.38
N GLY A 144 22.70 20.67 -2.60
CA GLY A 144 23.92 20.86 -3.39
C GLY A 144 23.65 20.81 -4.89
N TYR A 145 24.69 20.91 -5.70
CA TYR A 145 24.60 20.80 -7.15
C TYR A 145 25.81 20.05 -7.70
N ILE A 146 25.70 19.59 -8.94
CA ILE A 146 26.83 18.99 -9.63
C ILE A 146 27.55 20.10 -10.38
N LYS A 147 28.81 20.32 -10.03
CA LYS A 147 29.70 21.29 -10.68
C LYS A 147 29.98 20.86 -12.13
N PRO A 148 30.42 21.78 -13.00
CA PRO A 148 30.82 21.45 -14.37
C PRO A 148 31.93 20.39 -14.47
N ASP A 149 32.75 20.24 -13.42
CA ASP A 149 33.82 19.23 -13.31
C ASP A 149 33.32 17.84 -12.84
N GLY A 150 32.02 17.69 -12.59
CA GLY A 150 31.39 16.44 -12.13
C GLY A 150 31.45 16.20 -10.62
N THR A 151 32.06 17.10 -9.85
CA THR A 151 32.09 17.01 -8.39
C THR A 151 30.85 17.63 -7.73
N SER A 152 30.57 17.25 -6.49
CA SER A 152 29.48 17.85 -5.71
C SER A 152 29.89 19.21 -5.14
N GLY A 153 29.02 20.22 -5.31
CA GLY A 153 29.15 21.54 -4.74
C GLY A 153 27.98 21.92 -3.83
N THR A 154 28.17 22.97 -3.04
CA THR A 154 27.13 23.50 -2.14
C THR A 154 26.19 24.49 -2.85
N VAL A 155 25.11 24.89 -2.19
CA VAL A 155 24.27 26.02 -2.67
C VAL A 155 25.10 27.29 -2.85
N ASP A 156 26.03 27.55 -1.94
CA ASP A 156 26.90 28.74 -2.00
C ASP A 156 27.84 28.70 -3.22
N ASP A 157 28.47 27.57 -3.48
CA ASP A 157 29.29 27.35 -4.68
C ASP A 157 28.49 27.61 -5.98
N CYS A 158 27.23 27.14 -6.02
CA CYS A 158 26.35 27.34 -7.18
C CYS A 158 26.03 28.83 -7.40
N VAL A 159 25.76 29.56 -6.31
CA VAL A 159 25.48 30.99 -6.35
C VAL A 159 26.72 31.79 -6.74
N ASP A 160 27.91 31.41 -6.25
CA ASP A 160 29.18 32.03 -6.65
C ASP A 160 29.47 31.85 -8.13
N GLU A 161 29.31 30.64 -8.65
CA GLU A 161 29.47 30.36 -10.08
C GLU A 161 28.45 31.13 -10.93
N TRP A 162 27.20 31.21 -10.47
CA TRP A 162 26.18 31.98 -11.16
C TRP A 162 26.51 33.48 -11.18
N LEU A 163 27.00 34.06 -10.08
CA LEU A 163 27.34 35.48 -9.99
C LEU A 163 28.66 35.85 -10.68
N LYS A 164 29.52 34.88 -10.99
CA LYS A 164 30.84 35.12 -11.60
C LYS A 164 30.70 35.88 -12.93
N GLY A 165 31.33 37.06 -13.00
CA GLY A 165 31.27 37.94 -14.17
C GLY A 165 29.92 38.65 -14.38
N LYS A 166 29.02 38.60 -13.38
CA LYS A 166 27.74 39.31 -13.37
C LYS A 166 27.78 40.49 -12.42
N ASP A 167 28.64 41.47 -12.71
CA ASP A 167 28.78 42.67 -11.87
C ASP A 167 27.46 43.45 -11.77
N TYR A 168 26.60 43.36 -12.80
CA TYR A 168 25.25 43.93 -12.80
C TYR A 168 24.29 43.29 -11.79
N ALA A 169 24.59 42.09 -11.29
CA ALA A 169 23.75 41.35 -10.36
C ALA A 169 24.09 41.65 -8.89
N ILE A 170 25.18 42.36 -8.61
CA ILE A 170 25.66 42.70 -7.27
C ILE A 170 25.46 44.20 -7.04
N LYS A 171 24.93 44.58 -5.87
CA LYS A 171 24.79 45.98 -5.49
C LYS A 171 26.16 46.62 -5.33
N ASP A 172 26.35 47.80 -5.89
CA ASP A 172 27.50 48.64 -5.55
C ASP A 172 27.34 49.14 -4.10
N VAL A 173 28.16 48.61 -3.20
CA VAL A 173 28.14 48.93 -1.76
C VAL A 173 29.07 50.09 -1.42
N GLN A 174 29.71 50.74 -2.40
CA GLN A 174 30.43 51.98 -2.13
C GLN A 174 29.42 53.04 -1.67
N LYS A 175 29.36 53.25 -0.35
CA LYS A 175 28.83 54.47 0.24
C LYS A 175 29.59 55.63 -0.39
N ARG A 176 29.04 56.22 -1.46
CA ARG A 176 29.54 57.47 -2.05
C ARG A 176 29.48 58.53 -0.95
N GLY A 177 30.62 58.78 -0.31
CA GLY A 177 30.74 59.77 0.74
C GLY A 177 30.25 61.11 0.19
N SER A 178 29.26 61.71 0.85
CA SER A 178 28.82 63.07 0.59
C SER A 178 29.92 64.04 1.03
N GLY A 179 30.93 64.21 0.19
CA GLY A 179 31.97 65.23 0.36
C GLY A 179 31.56 66.56 -0.28
N SER A 180 30.80 67.37 0.45
CA SER A 180 30.79 68.84 0.35
C SER A 180 30.01 69.39 1.53
N GLY A 181 30.73 69.97 2.50
CA GLY A 181 30.26 70.17 3.87
C GLY A 181 29.39 71.41 4.11
N THR A 182 28.84 71.48 5.31
CA THR A 182 28.60 72.72 6.06
C THR A 182 28.52 72.37 7.56
N SER A 183 29.19 73.21 8.34
CA SER A 183 29.37 73.24 9.79
C SER A 183 28.07 73.10 10.59
N GLY A 184 28.11 72.47 11.76
CA GLY A 184 27.03 72.60 12.74
C GLY A 184 27.03 71.56 13.86
N ALA A 185 27.58 71.97 15.01
CA ALA A 185 27.25 71.64 16.40
C ALA A 185 26.72 70.23 16.76
N GLY A 186 27.33 69.66 17.81
CA GLY A 186 27.10 68.29 18.27
C GLY A 186 25.83 68.06 19.10
N SER A 187 25.60 66.79 19.42
CA SER A 187 25.38 66.35 20.80
C SER A 187 25.41 64.82 20.84
N ASN A 188 26.02 64.30 21.90
CA ASN A 188 26.09 62.90 22.26
C ASN A 188 24.68 62.34 22.51
N ASN A 189 24.38 61.15 22.00
CA ASN A 189 23.59 60.21 22.80
C ASN A 189 23.99 58.76 22.49
N SER A 190 24.53 58.12 23.53
CA SER A 190 24.84 56.70 23.61
C SER A 190 23.53 55.92 23.69
N GLY A 191 23.22 55.15 22.65
CA GLY A 191 22.08 54.24 22.61
C GLY A 191 22.48 52.92 21.98
N SER A 192 23.19 52.10 22.75
CA SER A 192 23.56 50.72 22.42
C SER A 192 22.32 49.89 22.13
N ASN A 193 21.97 49.68 20.85
CA ASN A 193 20.99 48.68 20.46
C ASN A 193 21.64 47.67 19.50
N LYS A 194 22.26 46.63 20.08
CA LYS A 194 22.69 45.45 19.32
C LYS A 194 21.43 44.69 18.87
N PRO A 195 21.27 44.34 17.59
CA PRO A 195 20.24 43.40 17.19
C PRO A 195 20.64 42.00 17.69
N VAL A 196 19.92 41.51 18.71
CA VAL A 196 20.04 40.13 19.18
C VAL A 196 19.35 39.25 18.14
N GLY A 197 20.14 38.58 17.28
CA GLY A 197 19.61 37.57 16.36
C GLY A 197 18.94 36.43 17.13
N LEU A 198 17.96 35.76 16.51
CA LEU A 198 17.12 34.71 17.12
C LEU A 198 17.89 33.60 17.87
N LYS A 199 19.19 33.41 17.59
CA LYS A 199 20.04 32.48 18.35
C LYS A 199 20.29 32.88 19.80
N GLY A 200 20.14 34.16 20.17
CA GLY A 200 20.29 34.64 21.55
C GLY A 200 19.02 34.53 22.40
N ALA A 201 17.83 34.52 21.79
CA ALA A 201 16.57 34.43 22.51
C ALA A 201 16.24 33.00 22.97
N VAL A 202 16.73 31.99 22.25
CA VAL A 202 16.50 30.57 22.60
C VAL A 202 17.37 30.12 23.77
N ALA A 203 18.58 30.66 23.92
CA ALA A 203 19.46 30.33 25.04
C ALA A 203 18.93 30.81 26.41
N ALA A 204 18.22 31.93 26.45
CA ALA A 204 17.65 32.47 27.69
C ALA A 204 16.38 31.74 28.16
N ALA A 205 15.71 30.98 27.30
CA ALA A 205 14.49 30.26 27.65
C ALA A 205 14.75 28.86 28.24
N ILE A 206 15.94 28.30 28.04
CA ILE A 206 16.29 26.95 28.49
C ILE A 206 16.88 26.93 29.92
N GLU A 207 17.40 28.06 30.42
CA GLU A 207 17.92 28.17 31.81
C GLU A 207 16.86 28.58 32.85
N ALA A 208 15.58 28.72 32.45
CA ALA A 208 14.50 29.18 33.34
C ALA A 208 13.40 28.13 33.62
N GLN A 209 13.66 26.84 33.36
CA GLN A 209 12.79 25.73 33.81
C GLN A 209 13.55 24.72 34.66
#